data_AF-A0A067LZF2-F1
#
_entry.id   AF-A0A067LZF2-F1
#
_cell.length_a   1.000
_cell.length_b   1.000
_cell.length_c   1.000
_cell.angle_alpha   90.00
_cell.angle_beta   90.00
_cell.angle_gamma   90.00
#
_symmetry.space_group_name_H-M   'P 1'
#
loop_
_entity.id
_entity.type
_entity.pdbx_description
1 polymer ?
#
loop_
_entity_poly.entity_id
_entity_poly.type
_entity_poly.pdbx_seq_one_letter_code
_entity_poly.pdbx_strand_id
1 'polypeptide(L)' 'MAQRELSRLINLLVKAHRATPFPTPAVFQGDGYKLHASTTQWSFGKQLQFEWGKERIEPRQEKWLFIFRVQEC' A
#
# COMPACT_ATOMS: atom_id res chain seq x y z
N MET A 1 10.72 10.19 -12.82
CA MET A 1 9.34 10.71 -12.59
C MET A 1 8.43 9.65 -12.00
N ALA A 2 8.45 8.40 -12.50
CA ALA A 2 7.60 7.30 -12.03
C ALA A 2 7.54 7.09 -10.50
N GLN A 3 8.65 7.21 -9.76
CA GLN A 3 8.65 7.02 -8.30
C GLN A 3 7.71 7.99 -7.56
N ARG A 4 7.73 9.29 -7.90
CA ARG A 4 6.89 10.29 -7.22
C ARG A 4 5.40 10.03 -7.48
N GLU A 5 5.08 9.63 -8.71
CA GLU A 5 3.72 9.27 -9.10
C GLU A 5 3.23 8.03 -8.35
N LEU A 6 4.06 6.97 -8.29
CA LEU A 6 3.74 5.76 -7.54
C LEU A 6 3.55 6.01 -6.05
N SER A 7 4.43 6.81 -5.44
CA SER A 7 4.27 7.20 -4.03
C SER A 7 2.98 7.98 -3.80
N ARG A 8 2.58 8.86 -4.74
CA ARG A 8 1.30 9.58 -4.65
C ARG A 8 0.12 8.61 -4.78
N LEU A 9 0.16 7.70 -5.75
CA LEU A 9 -0.89 6.69 -5.96
C LEU A 9 -1.06 5.78 -4.75
N ILE A 10 0.03 5.22 -4.23
CA ILE A 10 0.01 4.37 -3.02
C ILE A 10 -0.63 5.12 -1.83
N ASN A 11 -0.21 6.38 -1.60
CA ASN A 11 -0.79 7.19 -0.53
C ASN A 11 -2.29 7.45 -0.72
N LEU A 12 -2.73 7.71 -1.95
CA LEU A 12 -4.15 7.89 -2.26
C LEU A 12 -4.93 6.61 -2.01
N LEU A 13 -4.42 5.46 -2.44
CA LEU A 13 -5.05 4.16 -2.24
C LEU A 13 -5.23 3.84 -0.75
N VAL A 14 -4.18 3.98 0.04
CA VAL A 14 -4.23 3.72 1.49
C VAL A 14 -5.21 4.68 2.18
N LYS A 15 -5.22 5.97 1.81
CA LYS A 15 -6.17 6.95 2.37
C LYS A 15 -7.62 6.66 1.96
N ALA A 16 -7.86 6.37 0.67
CA ALA A 16 -9.19 6.07 0.15
C ALA A 16 -9.76 4.80 0.78
N HIS A 17 -8.95 3.73 0.90
CA HIS A 17 -9.36 2.49 1.53
C HIS A 17 -9.75 2.68 3.01
N ARG A 18 -9.09 3.59 3.72
CA ARG A 18 -9.43 3.92 5.11
C ARG A 18 -10.79 4.61 5.22
N ALA A 19 -11.16 5.43 4.25
CA ALA A 19 -12.46 6.13 4.23
C ALA A 19 -13.59 5.20 3.74
N THR A 20 -13.33 4.49 2.65
CA THR A 20 -14.27 3.57 2.03
C THR A 20 -13.49 2.32 1.60
N PRO A 21 -13.53 1.24 2.39
CA PRO A 21 -12.86 -0.01 2.03
C PRO A 21 -13.32 -0.49 0.66
N PHE A 22 -12.36 -0.80 -0.19
CA PHE A 22 -12.61 -1.33 -1.53
C PHE A 22 -12.07 -2.75 -1.64
N PRO A 23 -12.61 -3.59 -2.55
CA PRO A 23 -12.17 -4.96 -2.72
C PRO A 23 -10.68 -5.05 -3.08
N THR A 24 -9.95 -5.92 -2.38
CA THR A 24 -8.57 -6.29 -2.70
C THR A 24 -8.51 -7.77 -3.07
N PRO A 25 -7.75 -8.18 -4.10
CA PRO A 25 -6.80 -7.36 -4.86
C PRO A 25 -7.46 -6.39 -5.86
N ALA A 26 -6.82 -5.24 -6.06
CA ALA A 26 -7.19 -4.23 -7.04
C ALA A 26 -6.04 -3.99 -8.03
N VAL A 27 -6.36 -3.65 -9.28
CA VAL A 27 -5.38 -3.37 -10.34
C VAL A 27 -5.61 -1.97 -10.89
N PHE A 28 -4.56 -1.17 -10.92
CA PHE A 28 -4.56 0.19 -11.45
C PHE A 28 -3.65 0.24 -12.67
N GLN A 29 -4.14 0.85 -13.75
CA GLN A 29 -3.37 1.09 -14.96
C GLN A 29 -2.96 2.56 -14.97
N GLY A 30 -1.67 2.81 -15.18
CA GLY A 30 -1.14 4.13 -15.48
C GLY A 30 -0.39 4.10 -16.80
N ASP A 31 0.12 5.26 -17.23
CA ASP A 31 0.86 5.35 -18.49
C ASP A 31 2.17 4.57 -18.41
N GLY A 32 2.21 3.43 -19.09
CA GLY A 32 3.37 2.53 -19.14
C GLY A 32 3.54 1.62 -17.92
N TYR A 33 2.53 1.49 -17.04
CA TYR A 33 2.62 0.57 -15.91
C TYR A 33 1.28 0.01 -15.41
N LYS A 34 1.40 -1.13 -14.71
CA LYS A 34 0.33 -1.71 -13.89
C LYS A 34 0.76 -1.78 -12.43
N LEU A 35 -0.14 -1.36 -11.54
CA LEU A 35 0.02 -1.51 -10.10
C LEU A 35 -1.01 -2.49 -9.57
N HIS A 36 -0.56 -3.62 -9.04
CA HIS A 36 -1.40 -4.56 -8.32
C HIS A 36 -1.30 -4.24 -6.82
N ALA A 37 -2.44 -3.96 -6.19
CA ALA A 37 -2.56 -3.66 -4.78
C ALA A 37 -3.37 -4.74 -4.07
N SER A 38 -2.83 -5.32 -3.01
CA SER A 38 -3.55 -6.28 -2.16
C SER A 38 -3.21 -6.07 -0.69
N THR A 39 -4.08 -6.54 0.20
CA THR A 39 -3.73 -6.70 1.61
C THR A 39 -3.37 -8.16 1.87
N THR A 40 -2.40 -8.37 2.75
CA THR A 40 -2.02 -9.70 3.22
C THR A 40 -1.87 -9.65 4.73
N GLN A 41 -2.07 -10.77 5.40
CA GLN A 41 -1.77 -10.86 6.83
C GLN A 41 -0.30 -10.50 7.09
N TRP A 42 -0.05 -9.76 8.17
CA TRP A 42 1.26 -9.36 8.63
C TRP A 42 1.53 -9.92 10.03
N SER A 43 1.75 -11.24 10.09
CA SER A 43 2.02 -11.95 11.33
C SER A 43 3.27 -11.43 12.06
N PHE A 44 4.33 -11.11 11.31
CA PHE A 44 5.57 -10.59 11.87
C PHE A 44 5.42 -9.21 12.53
N GLY A 45 4.49 -8.38 12.03
CA GLY A 45 4.28 -7.03 12.57
C GLY A 45 3.96 -7.01 14.06
N LYS A 46 3.25 -8.03 14.55
CA LYS A 46 2.86 -8.15 15.98
C LYS A 46 4.05 -8.32 16.93
N GLN A 47 5.22 -8.68 16.41
CA GLN A 47 6.43 -8.88 17.20
C GLN A 47 7.28 -7.60 17.28
N LEU A 48 6.90 -6.57 16.54
CA LEU A 48 7.65 -5.32 16.43
C LEU A 48 7.00 -4.24 17.31
N GLN A 49 7.84 -3.44 17.95
CA GLN A 49 7.42 -2.23 18.65
C GLN A 49 7.67 -1.04 17.71
N PHE A 50 6.62 -0.27 17.45
CA PHE A 50 6.71 0.93 16.63
C PHE A 50 6.48 2.17 17.48
N GLU A 51 7.29 3.20 17.22
CA GLU A 51 7.21 4.48 17.91
C GLU A 51 7.28 5.61 16.88
N TRP A 52 6.53 6.68 17.13
CA TRP A 52 6.60 7.93 16.39
C TRP A 52 6.82 9.08 17.37
N GLY A 53 8.09 9.45 17.53
CA GLY A 53 8.48 10.37 18.60
C GLY A 53 8.22 9.74 19.96
N LYS A 54 7.26 10.28 20.71
CA LYS A 54 6.87 9.76 22.04
C LYS A 54 5.62 8.87 22.01
N GLU A 55 5.01 8.72 20.84
CA GLU A 55 3.79 7.94 20.67
C GLU A 55 4.11 6.50 20.29
N ARG A 56 3.54 5.55 21.03
CA ARG A 56 3.59 4.13 20.64
C ARG A 56 2.52 3.86 19.58
N ILE A 57 2.93 3.24 18.48
CA ILE A 57 2.04 2.88 17.37
C ILE A 57 1.83 1.37 17.35
N GLU A 58 0.57 0.96 17.26
CA GLU A 58 0.21 -0.44 17.12
C GLU A 58 0.10 -0.83 15.64
N PRO A 59 0.79 -1.89 15.19
CA PRO A 59 0.71 -2.35 13.83
C PRO A 59 -0.66 -2.97 13.54
N ARG A 60 -1.16 -2.77 12.31
CA ARG A 60 -2.35 -3.51 11.86
C ARG A 60 -2.03 -4.99 11.62
N GLN A 61 -3.07 -5.81 11.69
CA GLN A 61 -2.98 -7.25 11.41
C GLN A 61 -2.61 -7.56 9.95
N GLU A 62 -2.86 -6.61 9.05
CA GLU A 62 -2.61 -6.72 7.62
C GLU A 62 -1.64 -5.64 7.16
N LYS A 63 -0.87 -5.98 6.13
CA LYS A 63 -0.01 -5.05 5.39
C LYS A 63 -0.50 -4.93 3.96
N TRP A 64 -0.17 -3.81 3.34
CA TRP A 64 -0.32 -3.66 1.89
C TRP A 64 0.86 -4.28 1.15
N LEU A 65 0.55 -4.96 0.06
CA LEU A 65 1.50 -5.38 -0.96
C LEU A 65 1.18 -4.63 -2.25
N PHE A 66 2.18 -3.93 -2.77
CA PHE A 66 2.11 -3.21 -4.04
C PHE A 66 3.12 -3.82 -4.99
N ILE A 67 2.65 -4.36 -6.12
CA ILE A 67 3.49 -4.91 -7.18
C ILE A 67 3.38 -3.99 -8.39
N PHE A 68 4.47 -3.31 -8.70
CA PHE A 68 4.60 -2.48 -9.88
C PHE A 68 5.20 -3.31 -11.03
N ARG A 69 4.60 -3.20 -12.21
CA ARG A 69 5.13 -3.79 -13.45
C ARG A 69 5.13 -2.72 -14.53
N VAL A 70 6.28 -2.53 -15.18
CA VAL A 70 6.35 -1.77 -16.43
C VAL A 70 5.56 -2.53 -17.48
N GLN A 71 4.74 -1.82 -18.23
CA GLN A 71 4.03 -2.36 -19.35
C GLN A 71 4.80 -1.95 -20.60
N GLU A 72 5.46 -2.92 -21.24
CA GLU A 72 6.07 -2.69 -22.54
C GLU A 72 4.95 -2.41 -23.55
N CYS A 73 5.10 -1.34 -24.34
CA CYS A 73 4.23 -0.97 -25.43
C CYS A 73 4.50 -1.84 -26.66
#